data_AF-A0A8T4NGQ6-F1
#
_entry.id   AF-A0A8T4NGQ6-F1
#
_cell.length_a   1.000
_cell.length_b   1.000
_cell.length_c   1.000
_cell.angle_alpha   90.00
_cell.angle_beta   90.00
_cell.angle_gamma   90.00
#
_symmetry.space_group_name_H-M   'P 1'
#
loop_
_entity.id
_entity.type
_entity.pdbx_description
1 polymer ?
#
loop_
_entity_poly.entity_id
_entity_poly.type
_entity_poly.pdbx_seq_one_letter_code
_entity_poly.pdbx_strand_id
1 'polypeptide(L)' 'MSNIFEIVDKTGRKIRLTKKQFEHVICHKGMENYIEEIKDTLKNPLEIISHETGDLYDYYNY' A
#
# COMPACT_ATOMS: atom_id res chain seq x y z
N MET A 1 8.32 16.34 -0.47
CA MET A 1 8.32 14.99 0.14
C MET A 1 8.64 13.98 -0.95
N SER A 2 9.58 13.06 -0.73
CA SER A 2 9.94 12.05 -1.73
C SER A 2 9.12 10.78 -1.48
N ASN A 3 8.32 10.41 -2.47
CA ASN A 3 7.52 9.19 -2.48
C ASN A 3 8.33 8.07 -3.14
N ILE A 4 8.24 6.85 -2.60
CA ILE A 4 8.71 5.63 -3.27
C ILE A 4 7.76 5.33 -4.43
N PHE A 5 6.45 5.39 -4.18
CA PHE A 5 5.44 5.35 -5.22
C PHE A 5 4.18 6.11 -4.81
N GLU A 6 3.36 6.39 -5.81
CA GLU A 6 2.03 6.97 -5.70
C GLU A 6 1.13 6.33 -6.75
N ILE A 7 -0.04 5.84 -6.33
CA ILE A 7 -1.01 5.15 -7.19
C ILE A 7 -2.42 5.62 -6.85
N VAL A 8 -3.33 5.37 -7.78
CA VAL A 8 -4.78 5.44 -7.52
C VAL A 8 -5.27 3.99 -7.48
N ASP A 9 -5.94 3.62 -6.40
CA ASP A 9 -6.46 2.27 -6.21
C ASP A 9 -7.77 2.07 -7.01
N LYS A 10 -8.36 0.88 -6.89
CA LYS A 10 -9.63 0.53 -7.56
C LYS A 10 -10.82 1.35 -7.07
N THR A 11 -10.77 1.92 -5.86
CA THR A 11 -11.83 2.78 -5.31
C THR A 11 -11.68 4.25 -5.69
N GLY A 12 -10.60 4.63 -6.40
CA GLY A 12 -10.31 6.01 -6.78
C GLY A 12 -9.54 6.80 -5.72
N ARG A 13 -9.13 6.15 -4.62
CA ARG A 13 -8.30 6.73 -3.57
C ARG A 13 -6.84 6.81 -4.00
N LYS A 14 -6.22 7.93 -3.64
CA LYS A 14 -4.81 8.17 -3.89
C LYS A 14 -3.96 7.62 -2.75
N ILE A 15 -3.22 6.56 -3.02
CA ILE A 15 -2.35 5.89 -2.05
C ILE A 15 -0.89 6.22 -2.36
N ARG A 16 -0.12 6.55 -1.33
CA ARG A 16 1.32 6.84 -1.45
C ARG A 16 2.11 6.10 -0.40
N LEU A 17 3.29 5.64 -0.78
CA LEU A 17 4.33 5.20 0.13
C LEU A 17 5.43 6.25 0.15
N THR A 18 5.58 6.95 1.27
CA THR A 18 6.66 7.94 1.47
C THR A 18 7.96 7.26 1.87
N LYS A 19 9.12 7.90 1.64
CA LYS A 19 10.42 7.41 2.13
C LYS A 19 10.41 7.13 3.64
N LYS A 20 9.83 8.03 4.45
CA LYS A 20 9.71 7.86 5.91
C LYS A 20 8.88 6.62 6.30
N GLN A 21 7.80 6.34 5.59
CA GLN A 21 7.00 5.13 5.82
C GLN A 21 7.78 3.88 5.37
N PHE A 22 8.48 3.96 4.24
CA PHE A 22 9.29 2.84 3.75
C PHE A 22 10.44 2.48 4.69
N GLU A 23 11.12 3.47 5.28
CA GLU A 23 12.13 3.26 6.34
C GLU A 23 11.58 2.43 7.51
N HIS A 24 10.32 2.65 7.89
CA HIS A 24 9.66 1.84 8.91
C HIS A 24 9.36 0.41 8.42
N VAL A 25 8.91 0.26 7.17
CA VAL A 25 8.59 -1.04 6.56
C VAL A 25 9.83 -1.93 6.43
N ILE A 26 10.96 -1.38 5.98
CA ILE A 26 12.22 -2.13 5.82
C ILE A 26 12.95 -2.43 7.14
N CYS A 27 12.46 -1.93 8.27
CA CYS A 27 12.91 -2.44 9.58
C CYS A 27 12.63 -3.96 9.69
N HIS A 28 11.66 -4.47 8.93
CA HIS A 28 11.42 -5.90 8.74
C HIS A 28 12.22 -6.40 7.54
N LYS A 29 13.25 -7.20 7.82
CA LYS A 29 14.16 -7.74 6.80
C LYS A 29 13.41 -8.45 5.68
N GLY A 30 13.67 -8.08 4.43
CA GLY A 30 13.11 -8.71 3.24
C GLY A 30 11.91 -7.99 2.65
N MET A 31 11.30 -7.04 3.38
CA MET A 31 10.16 -6.25 2.89
C MET A 31 10.51 -5.38 1.68
N GLU A 32 11.77 -5.00 1.51
CA GLU A 32 12.27 -4.23 0.38
C GLU A 32 12.02 -4.91 -0.98
N ASN A 33 11.90 -6.24 -1.00
CA ASN A 33 11.72 -7.01 -2.23
C ASN A 33 10.27 -7.05 -2.73
N TYR A 34 9.30 -6.67 -1.89
CA TYR A 34 7.87 -6.79 -2.19
C TYR A 34 7.24 -5.49 -2.71
N ILE A 35 8.03 -4.47 -3.02
CA ILE A 35 7.50 -3.13 -3.37
C ILE A 35 6.64 -3.15 -4.63
N GLU A 36 7.06 -3.89 -5.67
CA GLU A 36 6.24 -4.00 -6.88
C GLU A 36 5.00 -4.86 -6.67
N GLU A 37 5.08 -5.90 -5.83
CA GLU A 37 3.92 -6.73 -5.47
C GLU A 37 2.89 -5.91 -4.69
N ILE A 38 3.31 -5.19 -3.63
CA ILE A 38 2.45 -4.27 -2.88
C ILE A 38 1.75 -3.28 -3.82
N LYS A 39 2.49 -2.71 -4.78
CA LYS A 39 1.95 -1.75 -5.73
C LYS A 39 0.96 -2.37 -6.71
N ASP A 40 1.15 -3.63 -7.10
CA ASP A 40 0.19 -4.38 -7.92
C ASP A 40 -1.07 -4.73 -7.12
N THR A 41 -0.93 -5.26 -5.90
CA THR A 41 -2.04 -5.55 -4.98
C THR A 41 -2.91 -4.32 -4.71
N LEU A 42 -2.31 -3.14 -4.56
CA LEU A 42 -3.05 -1.90 -4.36
C LEU A 42 -3.82 -1.44 -5.61
N LYS A 43 -3.37 -1.80 -6.81
CA LYS A 43 -4.06 -1.46 -8.07
C LYS A 43 -5.13 -2.48 -8.44
N ASN A 44 -4.81 -3.76 -8.28
CA ASN A 44 -5.59 -4.90 -8.73
C ASN A 44 -5.79 -5.95 -7.62
N PRO A 45 -6.38 -5.58 -6.47
CA PRO A 45 -6.62 -6.55 -5.40
C PRO A 45 -7.66 -7.59 -5.82
N LEU A 46 -7.55 -8.80 -5.28
CA LEU A 46 -8.63 -9.79 -5.36
C LEU A 46 -9.86 -9.33 -4.56
N GLU A 47 -9.61 -8.79 -3.37
CA GLU A 47 -10.63 -8.31 -2.46
C GLU A 47 -10.14 -7.07 -1.71
N ILE A 48 -11.07 -6.15 -1.44
CA ILE A 48 -10.86 -5.00 -0.56
C ILE A 48 -11.79 -5.18 0.63
N ILE A 49 -11.22 -5.35 1.82
CA ILE A 49 -11.97 -5.57 3.05
C ILE A 49 -11.98 -4.26 3.84
N SER A 50 -13.17 -3.70 4.04
CA SER A 50 -13.35 -2.48 4.81
C SER A 50 -13.05 -2.73 6.28
N HIS A 51 -12.25 -1.86 6.89
CA HIS A 51 -12.02 -1.91 8.33
C HIS A 51 -13.14 -1.18 9.08
N GLU A 52 -13.47 -1.61 10.30
CA GLU A 52 -14.58 -1.05 11.09
C GLU A 52 -14.41 0.45 11.39
N THR A 53 -13.15 0.91 11.48
CA THR A 53 -12.80 2.34 11.65
C THR A 53 -12.97 3.17 10.36
N GLY A 54 -13.41 2.53 9.28
CA GLY A 54 -13.74 3.15 8.00
C GLY A 54 -12.62 3.04 6.95
N ASP A 55 -12.98 3.54 5.77
CA ASP A 55 -12.26 3.59 4.49
C ASP A 55 -10.74 3.84 4.54
N LEU A 56 -10.24 4.61 5.50
CA LEU A 56 -8.81 4.93 5.56
C LEU A 56 -7.95 3.71 5.92
N TYR A 57 -8.56 2.63 6.40
CA TYR A 57 -7.91 1.47 7.00
C TYR A 57 -8.22 0.15 6.27
N ASP A 58 -8.67 0.22 5.02
CA ASP A 58 -9.02 -0.96 4.23
C ASP A 58 -7.82 -1.88 3.98
N TYR A 59 -8.09 -3.19 3.98
CA TYR A 59 -7.11 -4.22 3.64
C TYR A 59 -7.23 -4.64 2.18
N TYR A 60 -6.07 -4.82 1.54
CA TYR A 60 -5.94 -5.22 0.14
C TYR A 60 -5.24 -6.57 0.09
N ASN A 61 -5.88 -7.56 -0.53
CA ASN A 61 -5.34 -8.92 -0.63
C ASN A 61 -4.96 -9.28 -2.08
N TYR A 62 -3.87 -10.04 -2.22
CA TYR A 62 -3.37 -10.63 -3.46
C TYR A 62 -3.68 -12.12 -3.53
#